data_AF-A0A2V9ZIL4-F1
#
_entry.id   AF-A0A2V9ZIL4-F1
#
_cell.length_a   1.000
_cell.length_b   1.000
_cell.length_c   1.000
_cell.angle_alpha   90.00
_cell.angle_beta   90.00
_cell.angle_gamma   90.00
#
_symmetry.space_group_name_H-M   'P 1'
#
loop_
_entity.id
_entity.type
_entity.pdbx_description
1 polymer ?
#
loop_
_entity_poly.entity_id
_entity_poly.type
_entity_poly.pdbx_seq_one_letter_code
_entity_poly.pdbx_strand_id
1 'polypeptide(L)'
;MEIDFQSPAPGCCGMAGSFGFEHDKYEVSAAIGELELLPAIRKAPPSWLVIADGFSCREQIAQGTNRHALHLAEVIQMALHSDRDAADEPYPETSSVERQRSDVETSMKRAGAAVGGAAILGILLWLANRSS
;
A
#
# COMPACT_ATOMS: atom_id res chain seq x y z
N MET A 1 17.20 -15.54 -19.51
CA MET A 1 16.62 -14.84 -18.35
C MET A 1 15.75 -15.86 -17.65
N GLU A 2 16.30 -16.49 -16.62
CA GLU A 2 15.61 -17.53 -15.85
C GLU A 2 14.94 -16.83 -14.68
N ILE A 3 13.61 -16.92 -14.59
CA ILE A 3 12.85 -16.39 -13.45
C ILE A 3 12.65 -17.56 -12.51
N ASP A 4 13.28 -17.48 -11.33
CA ASP A 4 12.96 -18.39 -10.23
C ASP A 4 11.60 -17.98 -9.66
N PHE A 5 10.64 -18.90 -9.69
CA PHE A 5 9.28 -18.67 -9.24
C PHE A 5 8.83 -19.86 -8.38
N GLN A 6 8.39 -19.54 -7.17
CA GLN A 6 7.78 -20.51 -6.27
C GLN A 6 6.34 -20.10 -6.00
N SER A 7 5.40 -20.98 -6.35
CA SER A 7 4.00 -20.81 -5.94
C SER A 7 3.82 -21.34 -4.52
N PRO A 8 3.26 -20.56 -3.58
CA PRO A 8 2.81 -21.11 -2.29
C PRO A 8 1.67 -22.12 -2.51
N ALA A 9 1.39 -22.92 -1.49
CA ALA A 9 0.24 -23.83 -1.51
C ALA A 9 -1.05 -23.03 -1.77
N PRO A 10 -2.02 -23.58 -2.52
CA PRO A 10 -3.26 -22.88 -2.84
C PRO A 10 -4.03 -22.56 -1.55
N GLY A 11 -4.27 -21.27 -1.31
CA GLY A 11 -4.97 -20.78 -0.12
C GLY A 11 -5.55 -19.38 -0.34
N CYS A 12 -6.59 -19.04 0.41
CA CYS A 12 -7.13 -17.68 0.47
C CYS A 12 -6.27 -16.82 1.41
N CYS A 13 -6.20 -15.51 1.20
CA CYS A 13 -5.53 -14.59 2.14
C CYS A 13 -6.31 -14.38 3.46
N GLY A 14 -7.58 -14.77 3.53
CA GLY A 14 -8.44 -14.57 4.69
C GLY A 14 -9.31 -13.32 4.63
N MET A 15 -8.96 -12.31 3.82
CA MET A 15 -9.65 -11.01 3.83
C MET A 15 -10.93 -10.92 3.00
N ALA A 16 -11.07 -11.75 1.95
CA ALA A 16 -12.17 -11.78 0.96
C ALA A 16 -13.20 -10.62 1.05
N GLY A 17 -12.91 -9.49 0.37
CA GLY A 17 -13.74 -8.28 0.42
C GLY A 17 -13.55 -7.52 1.74
N SER A 18 -14.65 -7.20 2.42
CA SER A 18 -14.63 -6.58 3.76
C SER A 18 -14.47 -7.58 4.89
N PHE A 19 -14.55 -8.89 4.62
CA PHE A 19 -14.67 -9.93 5.63
C PHE A 19 -13.61 -9.79 6.72
N GLY A 20 -12.34 -9.62 6.37
CA GLY A 20 -11.28 -9.51 7.37
C GLY A 20 -11.21 -8.20 8.15
N PHE A 21 -12.03 -7.20 7.78
CA PHE A 21 -12.20 -5.97 8.55
C PHE A 21 -13.38 -6.02 9.53
N GLU A 22 -14.26 -7.03 9.40
CA GLU A 22 -15.39 -7.19 10.30
C GLU A 22 -14.89 -7.68 11.66
N HIS A 23 -15.29 -6.98 12.72
CA HIS A 23 -14.81 -7.24 14.08
C HIS A 23 -14.97 -8.71 14.51
N ASP A 24 -16.09 -9.35 14.18
CA ASP A 24 -16.37 -10.75 14.52
C ASP A 24 -15.70 -11.76 13.58
N LYS A 25 -15.06 -11.30 12.50
CA LYS A 25 -14.38 -12.12 11.49
C LYS A 25 -12.87 -11.92 11.46
N TYR A 26 -12.35 -10.87 12.10
CA TYR A 26 -10.93 -10.52 12.13
C TYR A 26 -10.05 -11.72 12.53
N GLU A 27 -10.35 -12.36 13.66
CA GLU A 27 -9.59 -13.51 14.15
C GLU A 27 -9.60 -14.69 13.16
N VAL A 28 -10.73 -14.91 12.48
CA VAL A 28 -10.86 -15.97 11.46
C VAL A 28 -10.05 -15.61 10.21
N SER A 29 -10.12 -14.36 9.76
CA SER A 29 -9.31 -13.84 8.65
C SER A 29 -7.82 -14.00 8.92
N ALA A 30 -7.37 -13.56 10.11
CA ALA A 30 -6.00 -13.69 10.56
C ALA A 30 -5.56 -15.17 10.60
N ALA A 31 -6.38 -16.05 11.17
CA ALA A 31 -6.11 -17.48 11.22
C ALA A 31 -5.97 -18.11 9.82
N ILE A 32 -6.80 -17.70 8.85
CA ILE A 32 -6.68 -18.16 7.46
C ILE A 32 -5.37 -17.66 6.84
N GLY A 33 -5.00 -16.40 7.05
CA GLY A 33 -3.73 -15.84 6.58
C GLY A 33 -2.51 -16.58 7.13
N GLU A 34 -2.58 -17.06 8.38
CA GLU A 34 -1.51 -17.83 9.05
C GLU A 34 -1.39 -19.29 8.57
N LEU A 35 -2.31 -19.81 7.76
CA LEU A 35 -2.20 -21.17 7.24
C LEU A 35 -1.00 -21.32 6.31
N GLU A 36 -0.88 -20.43 5.32
CA GLU A 36 0.11 -20.56 4.23
C GLU A 36 0.73 -19.21 3.85
N LEU A 37 -0.10 -18.19 3.65
CA LEU A 37 0.33 -16.91 3.09
C LEU A 37 1.35 -16.19 3.98
N LEU A 38 0.99 -15.87 5.22
CA LEU A 38 1.84 -15.08 6.12
C LEU A 38 3.15 -15.82 6.47
N PRO A 39 3.15 -17.14 6.77
CA PRO A 39 4.38 -17.89 6.95
C PRO A 39 5.29 -17.89 5.71
N ALA A 40 4.72 -18.00 4.50
CA ALA A 40 5.51 -17.98 3.27
C ALA A 40 6.19 -16.61 3.07
N ILE A 41 5.47 -15.51 3.27
CA ILE A 41 6.03 -14.15 3.17
C ILE A 41 7.13 -13.93 4.20
N ARG A 42 6.95 -14.36 5.45
CA ARG A 42 7.97 -14.20 6.51
C ARG A 42 9.25 -15.01 6.23
N LYS A 43 9.14 -16.13 5.50
CA LYS A 43 10.28 -16.98 5.11
C LYS A 43 10.97 -16.51 3.83
N ALA A 44 10.29 -15.71 3.00
CA ALA A 44 10.84 -15.24 1.74
C ALA A 44 12.10 -14.38 1.98
N PRO A 45 13.14 -14.54 1.15
CA PRO A 45 14.31 -13.67 1.20
C PRO A 45 13.94 -12.18 1.14
N PRO A 46 14.65 -11.31 1.86
CA PRO A 46 14.41 -9.86 1.79
C PRO A 46 14.47 -9.31 0.36
N SER A 47 15.41 -9.82 -0.45
CA SER A 47 15.61 -9.41 -1.85
C SER A 47 14.51 -9.85 -2.83
N TRP A 48 13.56 -10.68 -2.42
CA TRP A 48 12.47 -11.12 -3.29
C TRP A 48 11.38 -10.06 -3.38
N LEU A 49 10.83 -9.87 -4.58
CA LEU A 49 9.59 -9.12 -4.77
C LEU A 49 8.40 -9.98 -4.35
N VAL A 50 7.48 -9.38 -3.59
CA VAL A 50 6.18 -9.99 -3.28
C VAL A 50 5.13 -9.35 -4.18
N ILE A 51 4.46 -10.14 -5.01
CA ILE A 51 3.46 -9.64 -5.97
C ILE A 51 2.07 -10.17 -5.59
N ALA A 52 1.10 -9.27 -5.44
CA ALA A 52 -0.31 -9.62 -5.23
C ALA A 52 -1.24 -8.56 -5.87
N ASP A 53 -2.02 -8.96 -6.87
CA ASP A 53 -2.91 -8.03 -7.60
C ASP A 53 -4.19 -7.69 -6.83
N GLY A 54 -4.63 -8.56 -5.93
CA GLY A 54 -5.80 -8.32 -5.08
C GLY A 54 -5.49 -7.37 -3.92
N PHE A 55 -6.26 -6.29 -3.80
CA PHE A 55 -6.19 -5.37 -2.64
C PHE A 55 -6.25 -6.12 -1.31
N SER A 56 -7.19 -7.05 -1.18
CA SER A 56 -7.39 -7.85 0.04
C SER A 56 -6.14 -8.66 0.42
N CYS A 57 -5.42 -9.20 -0.56
CA CYS A 57 -4.18 -9.94 -0.31
C CYS A 57 -3.05 -9.01 0.12
N ARG A 58 -2.89 -7.87 -0.57
CA ARG A 58 -1.88 -6.86 -0.19
C ARG A 58 -2.11 -6.34 1.22
N GLU A 59 -3.37 -6.09 1.57
CA GLU A 59 -3.75 -5.61 2.88
C GLU A 59 -3.45 -6.65 3.97
N GLN A 60 -3.83 -7.92 3.78
CA GLN A 60 -3.49 -8.98 4.74
C GLN A 60 -1.98 -9.06 4.97
N ILE A 61 -1.18 -8.98 3.90
CA ILE A 61 0.28 -9.04 3.98
C ILE A 61 0.83 -7.84 4.74
N ALA A 62 0.33 -6.64 4.45
CA ALA A 62 0.75 -5.40 5.12
C ALA A 62 0.35 -5.37 6.60
N GLN A 63 -0.80 -5.95 6.98
CA GLN A 63 -1.23 -6.04 8.37
C GLN A 63 -0.52 -7.16 9.15
N GLY A 64 -0.18 -8.27 8.47
CA GLY A 64 0.37 -9.46 9.11
C GLY A 64 1.90 -9.58 9.07
N THR A 65 2.60 -8.70 8.33
CA THR A 65 4.06 -8.76 8.14
C THR A 65 4.67 -7.36 7.99
N ASN A 66 6.00 -7.29 7.96
CA ASN A 66 6.73 -6.05 7.63
C ASN A 66 7.00 -5.90 6.12
N ARG A 67 6.33 -6.68 5.27
CA ARG A 67 6.48 -6.65 3.82
C ARG A 67 5.30 -5.94 3.19
N HIS A 68 5.52 -5.27 2.06
CA HIS A 68 4.46 -4.71 1.24
C HIS A 68 4.44 -5.41 -0.11
N ALA A 69 3.35 -6.14 -0.37
CA ALA A 69 3.15 -6.75 -1.68
C ALA A 69 2.80 -5.67 -2.71
N LEU A 70 3.38 -5.79 -3.90
CA LEU A 70 3.16 -4.89 -5.03
C LEU A 70 2.11 -5.46 -5.98
N HIS A 71 1.35 -4.59 -6.62
CA HIS A 71 0.57 -4.94 -7.80
C HIS A 71 1.50 -5.16 -9.00
N LEU A 72 1.17 -6.07 -9.92
CA LEU A 72 2.01 -6.38 -11.08
C LEU A 72 2.36 -5.13 -11.90
N ALA A 73 1.40 -4.21 -12.07
CA ALA A 73 1.63 -2.93 -12.75
C ALA A 73 2.73 -2.07 -12.10
N GLU A 74 2.87 -2.09 -10.78
CA GLU A 74 3.92 -1.35 -10.06
C GLU A 74 5.29 -1.98 -10.33
N VAL A 75 5.37 -3.30 -10.36
CA VAL A 75 6.61 -4.02 -10.71
C VAL A 75 7.01 -3.73 -12.17
N ILE A 76 6.06 -3.69 -13.09
CA ILE A 76 6.31 -3.30 -14.48
C ILE A 76 6.82 -1.85 -14.55
N GLN A 77 6.21 -0.93 -13.79
CA GLN A 77 6.66 0.45 -13.73
C GLN A 77 8.10 0.56 -13.19
N MET A 78 8.42 -0.16 -12.11
CA MET A 78 9.78 -0.23 -11.58
C MET A 78 10.78 -0.72 -12.63
N ALA A 79 10.43 -1.77 -13.37
CA ALA A 79 11.27 -2.31 -14.43
C ALA A 79 11.49 -1.28 -15.56
N LEU A 80 10.45 -0.55 -15.95
CA LEU A 80 10.53 0.50 -16.97
C LEU A 80 11.33 1.72 -16.51
N HIS A 81 11.35 2.01 -15.22
CA HIS A 81 11.92 3.21 -14.62
C HIS A 81 13.16 2.87 -13.78
N SER A 82 13.92 1.84 -14.18
CA SER A 82 15.04 1.28 -13.41
C SER A 82 16.16 2.32 -13.12
N ASP A 83 15.91 3.23 -12.19
CA ASP A 83 16.91 3.98 -11.44
C ASP A 83 17.51 3.02 -10.41
N ARG A 84 18.84 2.95 -10.39
CA ARG A 84 19.63 1.94 -9.67
C ARG A 84 19.69 2.21 -8.15
N ASP A 85 18.71 2.93 -7.61
CA ASP A 85 18.73 3.53 -6.28
C ASP A 85 18.39 2.55 -5.15
N ALA A 86 18.05 1.29 -5.48
CA ALA A 86 17.62 0.26 -4.53
C ALA A 86 18.75 -0.68 -4.06
N ALA A 87 20.03 -0.40 -4.36
CA ALA A 87 21.11 -1.35 -4.12
C ALA A 87 21.38 -1.65 -2.62
N ASP A 88 20.96 -0.76 -1.71
CA ASP A 88 21.26 -0.85 -0.27
C ASP A 88 20.05 -1.14 0.64
N GLU A 89 18.82 -1.20 0.10
CA GLU A 89 17.61 -1.48 0.89
C GLU A 89 17.34 -2.99 1.01
N PRO A 90 17.01 -3.52 2.21
CA PRO A 90 16.76 -4.95 2.39
C PRO A 90 15.52 -5.44 1.63
N TYR A 91 14.55 -4.56 1.37
CA TYR A 91 13.33 -4.90 0.64
C TYR A 91 13.23 -4.09 -0.67
N PRO A 92 13.05 -4.74 -1.83
CA PRO A 92 12.99 -4.05 -3.12
C PRO A 92 11.75 -3.13 -3.26
N GLU A 93 10.68 -3.41 -2.51
CA GLU A 93 9.46 -2.60 -2.54
C GLU A 93 9.57 -1.25 -1.80
N THR A 94 10.54 -1.05 -0.90
CA THR A 94 10.61 0.11 0.01
C THR A 94 10.55 1.44 -0.76
N SER A 95 11.41 1.60 -1.76
CA SER A 95 11.49 2.85 -2.54
C SER A 95 10.20 3.19 -3.29
N SER A 96 9.43 2.18 -3.70
CA SER A 96 8.15 2.36 -4.37
C SER A 96 7.07 2.79 -3.38
N VAL A 97 7.01 2.12 -2.22
CA VAL A 97 6.07 2.43 -1.14
C VAL A 97 6.30 3.85 -0.60
N GLU A 98 7.55 4.23 -0.39
CA GLU A 98 7.92 5.57 0.10
C GLU A 98 7.57 6.67 -0.90
N ARG A 99 7.86 6.45 -2.20
CA ARG A 99 7.43 7.38 -3.26
C ARG A 99 5.94 7.59 -3.23
N GLN A 100 5.16 6.50 -3.27
CA GLN A 100 3.70 6.58 -3.25
C GLN A 100 3.18 7.35 -2.02
N ARG A 101 3.75 7.08 -0.83
CA ARG A 101 3.38 7.80 0.40
C ARG A 101 3.68 9.30 0.29
N SER A 102 4.85 9.66 -0.22
CA SER A 102 5.27 11.06 -0.37
C SER A 102 4.41 11.83 -1.39
N ASP A 103 4.00 11.16 -2.47
CA ASP A 103 3.11 11.72 -3.50
C ASP A 103 1.72 12.00 -2.91
N VAL A 104 1.17 11.05 -2.15
CA VAL A 104 -0.11 11.22 -1.46
C VAL A 104 -0.03 12.37 -0.45
N GLU A 105 1.02 12.42 0.37
CA GLU A 105 1.19 13.48 1.38
C GLU A 105 1.31 14.86 0.72
N THR A 106 2.10 14.97 -0.35
CA THR A 106 2.27 16.22 -1.11
C THR A 106 0.96 16.66 -1.75
N SER A 107 0.22 15.72 -2.34
CA SER A 107 -1.10 15.96 -2.92
C SER A 107 -2.09 16.47 -1.87
N MET A 108 -2.15 15.82 -0.70
CA MET A 108 -3.04 16.22 0.40
C MET A 108 -2.69 17.59 0.97
N LYS A 109 -1.40 17.91 1.15
CA LYS A 109 -0.96 19.25 1.58
C LYS A 109 -1.41 20.33 0.60
N ARG A 110 -1.26 20.09 -0.70
CA ARG A 110 -1.71 21.01 -1.76
C ARG A 110 -3.23 21.20 -1.74
N ALA A 111 -3.98 20.11 -1.65
CA ALA A 111 -5.44 20.16 -1.58
C ALA A 111 -5.93 20.91 -0.33
N GLY A 112 -5.34 20.63 0.83
CA GLY A 112 -5.68 21.31 2.09
C GLY A 112 -5.39 22.82 2.04
N ALA A 113 -4.25 23.22 1.47
CA ALA A 113 -3.91 24.63 1.29
C ALA A 113 -4.92 25.35 0.37
N ALA A 114 -5.35 24.70 -0.72
CA ALA A 114 -6.33 25.26 -1.64
C ALA A 114 -7.71 25.44 -0.97
N VAL A 115 -8.20 24.42 -0.26
CA VAL A 115 -9.48 24.49 0.47
C VAL A 115 -9.42 25.54 1.58
N GLY A 116 -8.34 25.59 2.36
CA GLY A 116 -8.14 26.60 3.40
C GLY A 116 -8.10 28.03 2.86
N GLY A 117 -7.40 28.25 1.76
CA GLY A 117 -7.35 29.55 1.08
C GLY A 117 -8.73 30.01 0.59
N ALA A 118 -9.50 29.10 -0.02
CA ALA A 118 -10.86 29.39 -0.47
C ALA A 118 -11.81 29.73 0.69
N ALA A 119 -11.72 28.99 1.81
CA ALA A 119 -12.52 29.25 3.00
C ALA A 119 -12.20 30.62 3.62
N ILE A 120 -10.91 30.96 3.76
CA ILE A 120 -10.46 32.26 4.27
C ILE A 120 -10.97 33.39 3.37
N LEU A 121 -10.82 33.27 2.05
CA LEU A 121 -11.31 34.26 1.10
C LEU A 121 -12.84 34.42 1.20
N GLY A 122 -13.59 33.33 1.30
CA GLY A 122 -15.04 33.35 1.48
C GLY A 122 -15.46 34.05 2.77
N ILE A 123 -14.78 33.81 3.88
CA ILE A 123 -15.03 34.49 5.16
C ILE A 123 -14.75 35.99 5.05
N LEU A 124 -13.63 36.38 4.43
CA LEU A 124 -13.27 37.78 4.23
C LEU A 124 -14.31 38.52 3.36
N LEU A 125 -14.77 37.90 2.27
CA LEU A 125 -15.82 38.47 1.41
C LEU A 125 -17.15 38.60 2.15
N TRP A 126 -17.53 37.61 2.96
CA TRP A 126 -18.74 37.66 3.77
C TRP A 126 -18.69 38.77 4.83
N LEU A 127 -17.55 38.92 5.52
CA LEU A 127 -17.34 39.98 6.51
C LEU A 127 -17.39 41.38 5.87
N ALA A 128 -16.73 41.56 4.73
CA ALA A 128 -16.75 42.83 3.99
C ALA A 128 -18.17 43.23 3.57
N ASN A 129 -18.95 42.28 3.03
CA ASN A 129 -20.32 42.51 2.57
C ASN A 129 -21.31 42.75 3.73
N ARG A 130 -21.02 42.28 4.95
CA ARG A 130 -21.86 42.50 6.13
C ARG A 130 -21.66 43.88 6.78
N SER A 131 -20.51 44.51 6.52
CA SER A 131 -20.15 45.83 7.08
C SER A 131 -20.58 47.03 6.23
N SER A 132 -21.16 46.78 5.04
CA SER A 132 -21.77 47.80 4.16
C SER A 132 -23.28 47.84 4.34
#